data_AF-A0A6J7ZNN7-F1
#
_entry.id   AF-A0A6J7ZNN7-F1
#
_cell.length_a   1.000
_cell.length_b   1.000
_cell.length_c   1.000
_cell.angle_alpha   90.00
_cell.angle_beta   90.00
_cell.angle_gamma   90.00
#
_symmetry.space_group_name_H-M   'P 1'
#
loop_
_entity.id
_entity.type
_entity.pdbx_description
1 polymer ?
#
loop_
_entity_poly.entity_id
_entity_poly.type
_entity_poly.pdbx_seq_one_letter_code
_entity_poly.pdbx_strand_id
1 'polypeptide(L)'
;MYQTNPPRSPKEVLPTMYDLKSEDPEEPGLPDEFHDLQPELLRITFRPPSYSPDSVFVASDLNLYYDPRHFNWYKRPDWFAVIGVSRLYEQRDLRLSYVTWQEGVNPFVIVELLSPGTEAEDLGQTLREINQPPTKWEVYEQVLRIPYYVVFSRYTNQLRVFQNSASRYHELTVSDSRIWMPELELGLGLWQGCYQEITGCWLRWYDQNQNWIPTPTEQIEQERLRTEQERLRTEQERLRTEQERQKVEQLEAILQRYREQYGDLPE
;
A
#
# COMPACT_ATOMS: atom_id res chain seq x y z
N MET A 1 -5.33 51.36 6.25
CA MET A 1 -6.03 50.18 5.68
C MET A 1 -7.52 50.44 5.76
N TYR A 2 -8.24 50.36 4.65
CA TYR A 2 -9.70 50.55 4.65
C TYR A 2 -10.36 49.24 5.12
N GLN A 3 -11.02 49.29 6.28
CA GLN A 3 -11.80 48.17 6.80
C GLN A 3 -13.13 48.15 6.06
N THR A 4 -13.37 47.12 5.24
CA THR A 4 -14.69 46.91 4.62
C THR A 4 -15.69 46.51 5.70
N ASN A 5 -16.95 46.94 5.59
CA ASN A 5 -18.02 46.53 6.49
C ASN A 5 -19.14 45.86 5.67
N PRO A 6 -19.40 44.55 5.85
CA PRO A 6 -18.71 43.65 6.76
C PRO A 6 -17.25 43.38 6.36
N PRO A 7 -16.40 42.97 7.32
CA PRO A 7 -15.03 42.57 7.03
C PRO A 7 -15.03 41.39 6.05
N ARG A 8 -14.08 41.40 5.11
CA ARG A 8 -13.88 40.28 4.18
C ARG A 8 -13.58 38.99 4.95
N SER A 9 -14.00 37.87 4.38
CA SER A 9 -13.77 36.57 5.00
C SER A 9 -12.26 36.31 5.12
N PRO A 10 -11.77 35.75 6.24
CA PRO A 10 -10.37 35.33 6.34
C PRO A 10 -9.92 34.44 5.18
N LYS A 11 -10.81 33.62 4.61
CA LYS A 11 -10.51 32.80 3.43
C LYS A 11 -10.17 33.61 2.17
N GLU A 12 -10.59 34.87 2.11
CA GLU A 12 -10.36 35.76 0.96
C GLU A 12 -9.11 36.64 1.13
N VAL A 13 -8.64 36.84 2.36
CA VAL A 13 -7.62 37.87 2.66
C VAL A 13 -6.40 37.35 3.42
N LEU A 14 -6.47 36.17 4.03
CA LEU A 14 -5.34 35.56 4.72
C LEU A 14 -4.69 34.46 3.87
N PRO A 15 -3.39 34.21 4.08
CA PRO A 15 -2.68 33.08 3.45
C PRO A 15 -3.37 31.74 3.72
N THR A 16 -3.30 30.84 2.75
CA THR A 16 -3.77 29.45 2.84
C THR A 16 -2.63 28.52 3.25
N MET A 17 -2.92 27.23 3.45
CA MET A 17 -1.90 26.22 3.71
C MET A 17 -0.83 26.11 2.60
N TYR A 18 -1.10 26.62 1.39
CA TYR A 18 -0.13 26.66 0.28
C TYR A 18 0.84 27.85 0.35
N ASP A 19 0.50 28.86 1.16
CA ASP A 19 1.25 30.11 1.26
C ASP A 19 2.14 30.16 2.51
N LEU A 20 1.85 29.30 3.49
CA LEU A 20 2.52 29.27 4.79
C LEU A 20 3.70 28.29 4.76
N LYS A 21 4.91 28.81 4.98
CA LYS A 21 6.15 28.02 5.08
C LYS A 21 6.53 27.78 6.55
N SER A 22 7.43 26.83 6.78
CA SER A 22 8.03 26.63 8.12
C SER A 22 8.73 27.91 8.61
N GLU A 23 8.80 28.06 9.93
CA GLU A 23 9.60 29.13 10.56
C GLU A 23 11.11 28.90 10.40
N ASP A 24 11.52 27.63 10.24
CA ASP A 24 12.86 27.25 9.84
C ASP A 24 12.92 27.10 8.30
N PRO A 25 13.68 27.95 7.58
CA PRO A 25 13.83 27.85 6.14
C PRO A 25 14.48 26.54 5.67
N GLU A 26 15.20 25.83 6.54
CA GLU A 26 15.83 24.54 6.26
C GLU A 26 14.86 23.37 6.50
N GLU A 27 13.73 23.59 7.19
CA GLU A 27 12.69 22.59 7.34
C GLU A 27 11.68 22.69 6.18
N PRO A 28 11.55 21.64 5.35
CA PRO A 28 10.61 21.64 4.22
C PRO A 28 9.12 21.70 4.64
N GLY A 29 8.83 21.70 5.95
CA GLY A 29 7.48 21.59 6.53
C GLY A 29 7.13 20.13 6.87
N LEU A 30 6.06 19.94 7.63
CA LEU A 30 5.55 18.60 7.92
C LEU A 30 4.93 17.98 6.65
N PRO A 31 5.05 16.66 6.45
CA PRO A 31 4.33 15.95 5.40
C PRO A 31 2.82 16.20 5.51
N ASP A 32 2.13 16.25 4.36
CA ASP A 32 0.68 16.36 4.34
C ASP A 32 0.00 15.00 4.62
N GLU A 33 -1.32 14.99 4.86
CA GLU A 33 -2.05 13.75 5.20
C GLU A 33 -1.87 12.63 4.16
N PHE A 34 -1.59 12.96 2.88
CA PHE A 34 -1.34 11.95 1.87
C PHE A 34 0.01 11.25 2.07
N HIS A 35 1.04 11.97 2.53
CA HIS A 35 2.35 11.39 2.84
C HIS A 35 2.31 10.54 4.13
N ASP A 36 1.25 10.64 4.94
CA ASP A 36 0.98 9.66 6.00
C ASP A 36 0.25 8.42 5.45
N LEU A 37 -0.83 8.65 4.70
CA LEU A 37 -1.76 7.59 4.27
C LEU A 37 -1.18 6.70 3.16
N GLN A 38 -0.51 7.29 2.17
CA GLN A 38 -0.01 6.56 1.01
C GLN A 38 1.10 5.56 1.37
N PRO A 39 2.13 5.92 2.17
CA PRO A 39 3.13 4.96 2.64
C PRO A 39 2.55 3.85 3.53
N GLU A 40 1.54 4.15 4.35
CA GLU A 40 0.87 3.12 5.16
C GLU A 40 0.10 2.13 4.28
N LEU A 41 -0.62 2.60 3.26
CA LEU A 41 -1.26 1.71 2.29
C LEU A 41 -0.24 0.81 1.58
N LEU A 42 0.91 1.35 1.18
CA LEU A 42 2.01 0.57 0.62
C LEU A 42 2.51 -0.47 1.62
N ARG A 43 2.74 -0.09 2.87
CA ARG A 43 3.20 -0.98 3.93
C ARG A 43 2.24 -2.15 4.18
N ILE A 44 0.95 -1.90 4.37
CA ILE A 44 -0.02 -2.94 4.74
C ILE A 44 -0.36 -3.90 3.58
N THR A 45 -0.12 -3.45 2.34
CA THR A 45 -0.34 -4.24 1.12
C THR A 45 0.94 -4.89 0.57
N PHE A 46 2.14 -4.49 1.04
CA PHE A 46 3.40 -5.11 0.65
C PHE A 46 3.56 -6.51 1.29
N ARG A 47 3.18 -7.55 0.55
CA ARG A 47 3.20 -8.95 1.02
C ARG A 47 3.84 -9.86 -0.02
N PRO A 48 5.17 -9.80 -0.21
CA PRO A 48 5.86 -10.63 -1.19
C PRO A 48 5.74 -12.11 -0.77
N PRO A 49 5.14 -12.99 -1.59
CA PRO A 49 4.73 -14.34 -1.17
C PRO A 49 5.92 -15.27 -0.86
N SER A 50 7.08 -15.03 -1.47
CA SER A 50 8.29 -15.85 -1.30
C SER A 50 9.08 -15.52 -0.03
N TYR A 51 8.66 -14.49 0.72
CA TYR A 51 9.33 -14.03 1.93
C TYR A 51 8.40 -14.12 3.15
N SER A 52 8.95 -14.60 4.28
CA SER A 52 8.25 -14.50 5.56
C SER A 52 8.11 -13.03 5.96
N PRO A 53 7.00 -12.61 6.60
CA PRO A 53 6.86 -11.26 7.15
C PRO A 53 8.00 -10.85 8.11
N ASP A 54 8.64 -11.83 8.77
CA ASP A 54 9.79 -11.58 9.66
C ASP A 54 11.12 -11.40 8.90
N SER A 55 11.13 -11.69 7.60
CA SER A 55 12.27 -11.51 6.68
C SER A 55 12.11 -10.30 5.75
N VAL A 56 11.21 -9.39 6.09
CA VAL A 56 10.93 -8.17 5.34
C VAL A 56 10.96 -6.99 6.31
N PHE A 57 11.65 -5.93 5.91
CA PHE A 57 11.60 -4.64 6.60
C PHE A 57 11.02 -3.59 5.65
N VAL A 58 10.04 -2.82 6.15
CA VAL A 58 9.42 -1.71 5.42
C VAL A 58 9.44 -0.48 6.31
N ALA A 59 9.82 0.66 5.75
CA ALA A 59 9.81 1.93 6.45
C ALA A 59 9.35 3.08 5.57
N SER A 60 8.87 4.12 6.22
CA SER A 60 8.53 5.42 5.66
C SER A 60 9.20 6.48 6.52
N ASP A 61 9.68 7.56 5.89
CA ASP A 61 10.35 8.68 6.56
C ASP A 61 11.46 8.28 7.54
N LEU A 62 12.16 7.19 7.25
CA LEU A 62 13.25 6.68 8.08
C LEU A 62 14.59 7.00 7.43
N ASN A 63 15.53 7.53 8.21
CA ASN A 63 16.86 7.87 7.71
C ASN A 63 17.58 6.61 7.21
N LEU A 64 18.01 6.65 5.96
CA LEU A 64 18.75 5.62 5.24
C LEU A 64 20.21 6.08 5.06
N TYR A 65 21.10 5.53 5.89
CA TYR A 65 22.52 5.83 5.83
C TYR A 65 23.25 4.87 4.90
N TYR A 66 24.08 5.41 4.02
CA TYR A 66 24.64 4.68 2.87
C TYR A 66 26.16 4.77 2.70
N ASP A 67 26.84 5.67 3.42
CA ASP A 67 28.28 5.88 3.27
C ASP A 67 29.05 5.74 4.59
N PRO A 68 29.88 4.69 4.77
CA PRO A 68 30.67 4.47 5.98
C PRO A 68 31.86 5.44 6.13
N ARG A 69 32.08 6.34 5.17
CA ARG A 69 33.10 7.41 5.25
C ARG A 69 32.48 8.76 5.60
N HIS A 70 31.15 8.89 5.51
CA HIS A 70 30.42 10.12 5.75
C HIS A 70 29.19 9.85 6.61
N PHE A 71 29.37 9.71 7.92
CA PHE A 71 28.31 9.26 8.85
C PHE A 71 27.09 10.19 8.96
N ASN A 72 27.22 11.45 8.54
CA ASN A 72 26.10 12.40 8.52
C ASN A 72 25.34 12.40 7.18
N TRP A 73 25.75 11.59 6.21
CA TRP A 73 25.07 11.49 4.92
C TRP A 73 24.00 10.41 4.98
N TYR A 74 22.76 10.83 4.80
CA TYR A 74 21.60 9.97 4.71
C TYR A 74 20.65 10.48 3.62
N LYS A 75 19.76 9.60 3.19
CA LYS A 75 18.53 9.97 2.49
C LYS A 75 17.35 9.59 3.37
N ARG A 76 16.19 10.19 3.11
CA ARG A 76 14.97 9.93 3.86
C ARG A 76 13.84 9.70 2.84
N PRO A 77 13.74 8.48 2.28
CA PRO A 77 12.72 8.19 1.29
C PRO A 77 11.33 8.17 1.93
N ASP A 78 10.30 8.58 1.19
CA ASP A 78 8.90 8.52 1.66
C ASP A 78 8.49 7.08 2.00
N TRP A 79 8.98 6.11 1.22
CA TRP A 79 8.78 4.69 1.50
C TRP A 79 9.88 3.81 0.90
N PHE A 80 10.30 2.76 1.62
CA PHE A 80 11.17 1.73 1.06
C PHE A 80 10.96 0.37 1.70
N ALA A 81 11.33 -0.69 0.96
CA ALA A 81 11.34 -2.06 1.46
C ALA A 81 12.69 -2.72 1.26
N VAL A 82 13.10 -3.51 2.25
CA VAL A 82 14.26 -4.39 2.24
C VAL A 82 13.78 -5.81 2.44
N ILE A 83 14.16 -6.71 1.54
CA ILE A 83 13.79 -8.13 1.58
C ILE A 83 15.00 -8.97 2.00
N GLY A 84 14.76 -10.10 2.68
CA GLY A 84 15.83 -10.97 3.16
C GLY A 84 16.54 -10.46 4.43
N VAL A 85 15.94 -9.52 5.16
CA VAL A 85 16.45 -9.00 6.43
C VAL A 85 15.42 -9.16 7.54
N SER A 86 15.89 -9.33 8.78
CA SER A 86 15.00 -9.41 9.94
C SER A 86 14.15 -8.15 10.08
N ARG A 87 12.85 -8.33 10.34
CA ARG A 87 11.92 -7.23 10.65
C ARG A 87 12.40 -6.40 11.85
N LEU A 88 13.01 -7.05 12.84
CA LEU A 88 13.62 -6.41 14.01
C LEU A 88 15.12 -6.23 13.82
N TYR A 89 15.65 -5.08 14.23
CA TYR A 89 17.08 -4.83 14.32
C TYR A 89 17.68 -5.76 15.38
N GLU A 90 18.76 -6.47 15.02
CA GLU A 90 19.39 -7.49 15.88
C GLU A 90 18.39 -8.53 16.44
N GLN A 91 17.28 -8.76 15.71
CA GLN A 91 16.16 -9.63 16.12
C GLN A 91 15.47 -9.23 17.43
N ARG A 92 15.63 -7.97 17.87
CA ARG A 92 15.16 -7.50 19.17
C ARG A 92 14.38 -6.19 19.10
N ASP A 93 14.96 -5.18 18.46
CA ASP A 93 14.50 -3.80 18.58
C ASP A 93 13.89 -3.28 17.27
N LEU A 94 13.12 -2.20 17.38
CA LEU A 94 12.69 -1.43 16.22
C LEU A 94 13.83 -0.52 15.74
N ARG A 95 13.83 -0.18 14.46
CA ARG A 95 14.85 0.67 13.84
C ARG A 95 14.55 2.16 14.05
N LEU A 96 15.54 2.89 14.55
CA LEU A 96 15.54 4.36 14.57
C LEU A 96 16.07 4.95 13.24
N SER A 97 16.84 4.15 12.51
CA SER A 97 17.34 4.44 11.17
C SER A 97 17.73 3.12 10.50
N TYR A 98 17.91 3.14 9.18
CA TYR A 98 18.45 2.01 8.43
C TYR A 98 19.91 2.31 8.06
N VAL A 99 20.84 1.55 8.64
CA VAL A 99 22.28 1.76 8.46
C VAL A 99 22.84 0.63 7.60
N THR A 100 22.99 0.89 6.30
CA THR A 100 23.31 -0.16 5.31
C THR A 100 24.61 -0.90 5.59
N TRP A 101 25.64 -0.24 6.12
CA TRP A 101 26.91 -0.89 6.46
C TRP A 101 26.88 -1.73 7.74
N GLN A 102 25.83 -1.60 8.57
CA GLN A 102 25.57 -2.50 9.70
C GLN A 102 24.64 -3.65 9.29
N GLU A 103 23.64 -3.37 8.45
CA GLU A 103 22.63 -4.33 8.02
C GLU A 103 23.11 -5.25 6.89
N GLY A 104 24.05 -4.77 6.06
CA GLY A 104 24.65 -5.54 4.96
C GLY A 104 23.77 -5.75 3.73
N VAL A 105 22.54 -5.22 3.73
CA VAL A 105 21.57 -5.35 2.62
C VAL A 105 21.01 -3.97 2.28
N ASN A 106 20.96 -3.65 0.99
CA ASN A 106 20.35 -2.40 0.52
C ASN A 106 18.85 -2.58 0.26
N PRO A 107 18.04 -1.51 0.28
CA PRO A 107 16.65 -1.59 -0.11
C PRO A 107 16.45 -2.16 -1.51
N PHE A 108 15.36 -2.91 -1.68
CA PHE A 108 14.98 -3.52 -2.94
C PHE A 108 14.14 -2.56 -3.80
N VAL A 109 13.25 -1.82 -3.15
CA VAL A 109 12.39 -0.83 -3.79
C VAL A 109 12.32 0.42 -2.93
N ILE A 110 12.41 1.58 -3.58
CA ILE A 110 12.17 2.90 -2.99
C ILE A 110 11.03 3.57 -3.76
N VAL A 111 10.13 4.22 -3.04
CA VAL A 111 9.05 5.05 -3.58
C VAL A 111 9.22 6.47 -3.04
N GLU A 112 9.22 7.47 -3.93
CA GLU A 112 9.16 8.89 -3.59
C GLU A 112 7.83 9.46 -4.11
N LEU A 113 7.20 10.27 -3.27
CA LEU A 113 5.91 10.91 -3.48
C LEU A 113 6.17 12.38 -3.81
N LEU A 114 5.82 12.78 -5.03
CA LEU A 114 6.11 14.14 -5.48
C LEU A 114 5.21 15.14 -4.77
N SER A 115 5.85 16.12 -4.13
CA SER A 115 5.24 17.35 -3.68
C SER A 115 5.57 18.50 -4.65
N PRO A 116 4.83 19.62 -4.61
CA PRO A 116 5.13 20.76 -5.47
C PRO A 116 6.56 21.27 -5.23
N GLY A 117 7.44 21.11 -6.22
CA GLY A 117 8.82 21.61 -6.19
C GLY A 117 9.92 20.56 -5.95
N THR A 118 9.60 19.30 -5.62
CA THR A 118 10.62 18.24 -5.45
C THR A 118 10.94 17.44 -6.71
N GLU A 119 10.12 17.62 -7.76
CA GLU A 119 10.19 16.86 -9.01
C GLU A 119 11.59 16.83 -9.65
N ALA A 120 12.29 17.96 -9.70
CA ALA A 120 13.62 18.02 -10.30
C ALA A 120 14.66 17.17 -9.54
N GLU A 121 14.57 17.11 -8.21
CA GLU A 121 15.47 16.30 -7.39
C GLU A 121 15.14 14.82 -7.52
N ASP A 122 13.86 14.47 -7.36
CA ASP A 122 13.40 13.08 -7.38
C ASP A 122 13.55 12.43 -8.77
N LEU A 123 13.58 13.23 -9.85
CA LEU A 123 13.84 12.77 -11.22
C LEU A 123 15.31 12.89 -11.66
N GLY A 124 16.23 13.21 -10.73
CA GLY A 124 17.67 13.28 -11.03
C GLY A 124 18.06 14.42 -11.98
N GLN A 125 17.24 15.47 -12.08
CA GLN A 125 17.48 16.65 -12.91
C GLN A 125 18.30 17.71 -12.17
N THR A 126 18.41 17.59 -10.84
CA THR A 126 19.26 18.45 -10.01
C THR A 126 20.72 18.05 -10.11
N LEU A 127 21.59 19.01 -10.45
CA LEU A 127 23.04 18.82 -10.41
C LEU A 127 23.54 18.93 -8.96
N ARG A 128 24.48 18.06 -8.60
CA ARG A 128 25.16 18.13 -7.31
C ARG A 128 25.98 19.42 -7.19
N GLU A 129 25.79 20.14 -6.09
CA GLU A 129 26.64 21.28 -5.73
C GLU A 129 27.98 20.83 -5.14
N ILE A 130 29.02 21.66 -5.32
CA ILE A 130 30.36 21.39 -4.81
C ILE A 130 30.32 21.33 -3.27
N ASN A 131 30.91 20.27 -2.69
CA ASN A 131 30.93 19.97 -1.25
C ASN A 131 29.59 19.56 -0.62
N GLN A 132 28.52 19.37 -1.40
CA GLN A 132 27.26 18.80 -0.89
C GLN A 132 27.25 17.26 -0.98
N PRO A 133 26.42 16.56 -0.19
CA PRO A 133 26.18 15.13 -0.36
C PRO A 133 25.69 14.80 -1.79
N PRO A 134 25.91 13.55 -2.28
CA PRO A 134 25.32 13.08 -3.53
C PRO A 134 23.80 13.27 -3.59
N THR A 135 23.23 13.42 -4.79
CA THR A 135 21.77 13.58 -4.98
C THR A 135 21.02 12.29 -4.64
N LYS A 136 19.70 12.35 -4.41
CA LYS A 136 18.87 11.14 -4.23
C LYS A 136 19.09 10.13 -5.37
N TRP A 137 19.04 10.62 -6.61
CA TRP A 137 19.25 9.80 -7.80
C TRP A 137 20.62 9.09 -7.82
N GLU A 138 21.70 9.83 -7.56
CA GLU A 138 23.06 9.26 -7.52
C GLU A 138 23.19 8.19 -6.43
N VAL A 139 22.65 8.44 -5.23
CA VAL A 139 22.68 7.48 -4.13
C VAL A 139 21.91 6.22 -4.48
N TYR A 140 20.66 6.35 -4.95
CA TYR A 140 19.82 5.20 -5.21
C TYR A 140 20.34 4.39 -6.41
N GLU A 141 20.76 5.05 -7.49
CA GLU A 141 21.24 4.39 -8.72
C GLU A 141 22.63 3.75 -8.54
N GLN A 142 23.60 4.52 -8.03
CA GLN A 142 25.02 4.17 -8.19
C GLN A 142 25.62 3.60 -6.91
N VAL A 143 25.23 4.17 -5.76
CA VAL A 143 25.78 3.79 -4.45
C VAL A 143 25.04 2.58 -3.89
N LEU A 144 23.72 2.69 -3.74
CA LEU A 144 22.87 1.63 -3.19
C LEU A 144 22.43 0.61 -4.24
N ARG A 145 22.39 1.02 -5.52
CA ARG A 145 21.96 0.18 -6.65
C ARG A 145 20.58 -0.45 -6.41
N ILE A 146 19.64 0.38 -5.97
CA ILE A 146 18.28 -0.05 -5.65
C ILE A 146 17.67 -0.66 -6.92
N PRO A 147 17.18 -1.91 -6.89
CA PRO A 147 16.59 -2.56 -8.06
C PRO A 147 15.44 -1.77 -8.70
N TYR A 148 14.53 -1.23 -7.88
CA TYR A 148 13.38 -0.46 -8.34
C TYR A 148 13.27 0.89 -7.64
N TYR A 149 13.18 1.95 -8.43
CA TYR A 149 12.91 3.31 -7.97
C TYR A 149 11.61 3.81 -8.58
N VAL A 150 10.67 4.20 -7.73
CA VAL A 150 9.31 4.59 -8.12
C VAL A 150 9.08 6.04 -7.73
N VAL A 151 8.53 6.82 -8.64
CA VAL A 151 8.15 8.21 -8.41
C VAL A 151 6.67 8.37 -8.77
N PHE A 152 5.89 8.95 -7.85
CA PHE A 152 4.46 9.16 -8.05
C PHE A 152 4.01 10.57 -7.70
N SER A 153 3.32 11.22 -8.62
CA SER A 153 2.64 12.50 -8.37
C SER A 153 1.15 12.29 -8.19
N ARG A 154 0.64 12.60 -6.98
CA ARG A 154 -0.81 12.63 -6.71
C ARG A 154 -1.56 13.73 -7.44
N TYR A 155 -0.85 14.75 -7.94
CA TYR A 155 -1.47 15.89 -8.61
C TYR A 155 -1.72 15.61 -10.09
N THR A 156 -0.81 14.87 -10.74
CA THR A 156 -0.91 14.49 -12.16
C THR A 156 -1.33 13.04 -12.37
N ASN A 157 -1.38 12.24 -11.29
CA ASN A 157 -1.53 10.79 -11.32
C ASN A 157 -0.47 10.11 -12.20
N GLN A 158 0.73 10.69 -12.29
CA GLN A 158 1.81 10.13 -13.08
C GLN A 158 2.62 9.17 -12.22
N LEU A 159 2.66 7.90 -12.64
CA LEU A 159 3.52 6.86 -12.11
C LEU A 159 4.73 6.69 -13.04
N ARG A 160 5.94 6.89 -12.52
CA ARG A 160 7.20 6.62 -13.20
C ARG A 160 7.99 5.59 -12.43
N VAL A 161 8.58 4.64 -13.14
CA VAL A 161 9.26 3.50 -12.53
C VAL A 161 10.56 3.28 -13.26
N PHE A 162 11.64 3.20 -12.51
CA PHE A 162 12.98 3.01 -13.00
C PHE A 162 13.53 1.70 -12.47
N GLN A 163 14.04 0.86 -13.35
CA GLN A 163 14.73 -0.37 -12.98
C GLN A 163 16.23 -0.18 -13.13
N ASN A 164 16.99 -0.61 -12.14
CA ASN A 164 18.45 -0.61 -12.23
C ASN A 164 18.90 -1.81 -13.08
N SER A 165 19.45 -1.53 -14.26
CA SER A 165 20.09 -2.54 -15.11
C SER A 165 21.52 -2.07 -15.42
N ALA A 166 22.49 -2.96 -15.22
CA ALA A 166 23.90 -2.67 -15.44
C ALA A 166 24.41 -1.38 -14.75
N SER A 167 23.96 -1.10 -13.52
CA SER A 167 24.34 0.08 -12.71
C SER A 167 23.79 1.42 -13.22
N ARG A 168 22.71 1.39 -14.01
CA ARG A 168 21.98 2.59 -14.47
C ARG A 168 20.49 2.37 -14.39
N TYR A 169 19.76 3.44 -14.10
CA TYR A 169 18.32 3.44 -14.18
C TYR A 169 17.83 3.52 -15.61
N HIS A 170 16.93 2.61 -15.94
CA HIS A 170 16.15 2.63 -17.17
C HIS A 170 14.67 2.78 -16.81
N GLU A 171 14.02 3.78 -17.38
CA GLU A 171 12.59 3.98 -17.19
C GLU A 171 11.81 2.84 -17.84
N LEU A 172 10.95 2.19 -17.06
CA LEU A 172 10.06 1.14 -17.55
C LEU A 172 8.84 1.75 -18.22
N THR A 173 8.36 1.10 -19.27
CA THR A 173 7.07 1.45 -19.87
C THR A 173 5.95 0.97 -18.95
N VAL A 174 5.31 1.92 -18.25
CA VAL A 174 4.14 1.64 -17.42
C VAL A 174 2.93 1.41 -18.33
N SER A 175 2.35 0.21 -18.27
CA SER A 175 1.15 -0.17 -19.05
C SER A 175 -0.04 -0.28 -18.10
N ASP A 176 -1.18 0.30 -18.47
CA ASP A 176 -2.38 0.34 -17.62
C ASP A 176 -2.11 0.86 -16.20
N SER A 177 -1.18 1.82 -16.08
CA SER A 177 -0.75 2.39 -14.79
C SER A 177 -0.25 1.35 -13.78
N ARG A 178 0.31 0.23 -14.27
CA ARG A 178 0.84 -0.87 -13.47
C ARG A 178 2.21 -1.31 -13.96
N ILE A 179 3.00 -1.84 -13.04
CA ILE A 179 4.25 -2.55 -13.30
C ILE A 179 4.27 -3.86 -12.52
N TRP A 180 5.02 -4.83 -13.02
CA TRP A 180 5.26 -6.11 -12.35
C TRP A 180 6.74 -6.22 -11.97
N MET A 181 7.02 -6.61 -10.73
CA MET A 181 8.37 -6.83 -10.21
C MET A 181 8.55 -8.34 -9.95
N PRO A 182 9.12 -9.10 -10.90
CA PRO A 182 9.15 -10.55 -10.81
C PRO A 182 9.91 -11.08 -9.59
N GLU A 183 10.95 -10.39 -9.13
CA GLU A 183 11.75 -10.77 -7.97
C GLU A 183 10.97 -10.66 -6.64
N LEU A 184 9.94 -9.82 -6.60
CA LEU A 184 9.05 -9.70 -5.45
C LEU A 184 7.81 -10.58 -5.57
N GLU A 185 7.55 -11.14 -6.76
CA GLU A 185 6.26 -11.75 -7.11
C GLU A 185 5.08 -10.81 -6.78
N LEU A 186 5.30 -9.51 -6.98
CA LEU A 186 4.34 -8.44 -6.71
C LEU A 186 4.33 -7.44 -7.86
N GLY A 187 3.18 -6.81 -8.07
CA GLY A 187 3.05 -5.65 -8.92
C GLY A 187 2.63 -4.42 -8.14
N LEU A 188 2.98 -3.25 -8.64
CA LEU A 188 2.59 -1.95 -8.10
C LEU A 188 1.83 -1.18 -9.17
N GLY A 189 0.78 -0.48 -8.79
CA GLY A 189 0.07 0.38 -9.72
C GLY A 189 -0.91 1.33 -9.08
N LEU A 190 -1.56 2.11 -9.95
CA LEU A 190 -2.58 3.08 -9.57
C LEU A 190 -3.93 2.40 -9.38
N TRP A 191 -4.42 2.44 -8.14
CA TRP A 191 -5.73 1.96 -7.74
C TRP A 191 -6.66 3.14 -7.49
N GLN A 192 -7.73 3.22 -8.27
CA GLN A 192 -8.83 4.16 -8.02
C GLN A 192 -9.79 3.52 -7.01
N GLY A 193 -9.89 4.09 -5.82
CA GLY A 193 -10.73 3.53 -4.75
C GLY A 193 -10.81 4.40 -3.51
N CYS A 194 -11.36 3.82 -2.45
CA CYS A 194 -11.56 4.49 -1.17
C CYS A 194 -10.65 3.88 -0.11
N TYR A 195 -9.70 4.65 0.41
CA TYR A 195 -8.84 4.24 1.51
C TYR A 195 -9.02 5.22 2.67
N GLN A 196 -9.28 4.70 3.87
CA GLN A 196 -9.61 5.51 5.05
C GLN A 196 -10.68 6.58 4.77
N GLU A 197 -11.79 6.18 4.11
CA GLU A 197 -12.91 7.06 3.75
C GLU A 197 -12.59 8.14 2.70
N ILE A 198 -11.36 8.16 2.16
CA ILE A 198 -10.92 9.11 1.14
C ILE A 198 -10.91 8.41 -0.23
N THR A 199 -11.79 8.88 -1.11
CA THR A 199 -11.82 8.42 -2.50
C THR A 199 -10.72 9.13 -3.29
N GLY A 200 -9.86 8.35 -3.95
CA GLY A 200 -8.71 8.89 -4.66
C GLY A 200 -8.00 7.85 -5.52
N CYS A 201 -6.91 8.30 -6.13
CA CYS A 201 -5.98 7.46 -6.85
C CYS A 201 -4.79 7.19 -5.93
N TRP A 202 -4.52 5.92 -5.65
CA TRP A 202 -3.51 5.49 -4.69
C TRP A 202 -2.55 4.50 -5.33
N LEU A 203 -1.28 4.52 -4.93
CA LEU A 203 -0.40 3.39 -5.18
C LEU A 203 -0.78 2.21 -4.30
N ARG A 204 -0.87 1.02 -4.90
CA ARG A 204 -1.24 -0.21 -4.19
C ARG A 204 -0.56 -1.43 -4.79
N TRP A 205 -0.18 -2.37 -3.94
CA TRP A 205 0.40 -3.64 -4.38
C TRP A 205 -0.70 -4.61 -4.87
N TYR A 206 -0.40 -5.38 -5.90
CA TYR A 206 -1.25 -6.42 -6.47
C TYR A 206 -0.49 -7.74 -6.68
N ASP A 207 -1.23 -8.84 -6.70
CA ASP A 207 -0.67 -10.20 -6.81
C ASP A 207 -0.49 -10.67 -8.26
N GLN A 208 0.08 -11.87 -8.45
CA GLN A 208 0.25 -12.49 -9.77
C GLN A 208 -1.07 -12.71 -10.56
N ASN A 209 -2.21 -12.72 -9.87
CA ASN A 209 -3.53 -12.86 -10.47
C ASN A 209 -4.15 -11.49 -10.82
N GLN A 210 -3.39 -10.40 -10.70
CA GLN A 210 -3.81 -9.02 -10.91
C GLN A 210 -4.84 -8.51 -9.89
N ASN A 211 -4.99 -9.20 -8.75
CA ASN A 211 -5.84 -8.76 -7.66
C ASN A 211 -5.08 -7.80 -6.76
N TRP A 212 -5.71 -6.67 -6.41
CA TRP A 212 -5.17 -5.78 -5.39
C TRP A 212 -5.06 -6.51 -4.06
N ILE A 213 -3.90 -6.43 -3.41
CA ILE A 213 -3.70 -7.06 -2.12
C ILE A 213 -4.60 -6.34 -1.11
N PRO A 214 -5.52 -7.05 -0.43
CA PRO A 214 -6.48 -6.43 0.47
C PRO A 214 -5.79 -5.91 1.73
N THR A 215 -6.18 -4.73 2.17
CA THR A 215 -5.86 -4.18 3.49
C THR A 215 -6.45 -5.07 4.59
N PRO A 216 -5.93 -5.01 5.83
CA PRO A 216 -6.51 -5.77 6.95
C PRO A 216 -8.01 -5.52 7.14
N THR A 217 -8.47 -4.28 6.95
CA THR A 217 -9.90 -3.92 7.04
C THR A 217 -10.72 -4.60 5.95
N GLU A 218 -10.25 -4.57 4.69
CA GLU A 218 -10.94 -5.26 3.60
C GLU A 218 -10.90 -6.79 3.78
N GLN A 219 -9.84 -7.35 4.36
CA GLN A 219 -9.76 -8.78 4.68
C GLN A 219 -10.83 -9.19 5.70
N ILE A 220 -10.97 -8.42 6.77
CA ILE A 220 -12.00 -8.64 7.80
C ILE A 220 -13.40 -8.56 7.18
N GLU A 221 -13.65 -7.57 6.32
CA GLU A 221 -14.95 -7.42 5.67
C GLU A 221 -15.24 -8.57 4.70
N GLN A 222 -14.25 -8.98 3.91
CA GLN A 222 -14.38 -10.15 3.03
C GLN A 222 -14.67 -11.43 3.82
N GLU A 223 -14.02 -11.64 4.96
CA GLU A 223 -14.25 -12.80 5.83
C GLU A 223 -15.65 -12.76 6.47
N ARG A 224 -16.12 -11.58 6.92
CA ARG A 224 -17.48 -11.39 7.42
C ARG A 224 -18.53 -11.71 6.36
N LEU A 225 -18.35 -11.17 5.15
CA LEU A 225 -19.26 -11.43 4.04
C LEU A 225 -19.30 -12.91 3.69
N ARG A 226 -18.15 -13.59 3.65
CA ARG A 226 -18.08 -15.04 3.41
C ARG A 226 -18.81 -15.84 4.49
N THR A 227 -18.57 -15.50 5.76
CA THR A 227 -19.19 -16.17 6.91
C THR A 227 -20.71 -16.00 6.89
N GLU A 228 -21.21 -14.79 6.61
CA GLU A 228 -22.65 -14.54 6.49
C GLU A 228 -23.27 -15.29 5.31
N GLN A 229 -22.57 -15.34 4.16
CA GLN A 229 -23.02 -16.10 3.00
C GLN A 229 -23.13 -17.60 3.27
N GLU A 230 -22.16 -18.17 3.99
CA GLU A 230 -22.16 -19.57 4.40
C GLU A 230 -23.27 -19.86 5.42
N ARG A 231 -23.50 -18.95 6.36
CA ARG A 231 -24.62 -19.05 7.32
C ARG A 231 -25.96 -19.07 6.60
N LEU A 232 -26.17 -18.16 5.64
CA LEU A 232 -27.40 -18.11 4.84
C LEU A 232 -27.61 -19.38 4.01
N ARG A 233 -26.54 -19.95 3.43
CA ARG A 233 -26.62 -21.23 2.70
C ARG A 233 -27.01 -22.39 3.62
N THR A 234 -26.39 -22.46 4.79
CA THR A 234 -26.69 -23.50 5.79
C THR A 234 -28.13 -23.40 6.28
N GLU A 235 -28.62 -22.19 6.54
CA GLU A 235 -30.01 -21.96 6.96
C GLU A 235 -31.01 -22.36 5.87
N GLN A 236 -30.73 -22.02 4.62
CA GLN A 236 -31.56 -22.44 3.47
C GLN A 236 -31.62 -23.96 3.33
N GLU A 237 -30.49 -24.65 3.50
CA GLU A 237 -30.43 -26.11 3.45
C GLU A 237 -31.19 -26.77 4.61
N ARG A 238 -31.08 -26.21 5.82
CA ARG A 238 -31.87 -26.66 6.98
C ARG A 238 -33.38 -26.48 6.75
N LEU A 239 -33.80 -25.34 6.21
CA LEU A 239 -35.21 -25.09 5.90
C LEU A 239 -35.74 -26.05 4.83
N ARG A 240 -34.94 -26.36 3.79
CA ARG A 240 -35.31 -27.36 2.78
C ARG A 240 -35.44 -28.77 3.38
N THR A 241 -34.49 -29.16 4.21
CA THR A 241 -34.49 -30.48 4.87
C THR A 241 -35.71 -30.63 5.79
N GLU A 242 -36.06 -29.58 6.53
CA GLU A 242 -37.25 -29.56 7.39
C GLU A 242 -38.54 -29.64 6.57
N GLN A 243 -38.64 -28.90 5.45
CA GLN A 243 -39.79 -28.99 4.54
C GLN A 243 -39.94 -30.37 3.91
N GLU A 244 -38.84 -31.02 3.54
CA GLU A 244 -38.85 -32.39 3.01
C GLU A 244 -39.30 -33.39 4.08
N ARG A 245 -38.79 -33.28 5.32
CA ARG A 245 -39.25 -34.10 6.44
C ARG A 245 -40.74 -33.96 6.70
N GLN A 246 -41.24 -32.73 6.76
CA GLN A 246 -42.67 -32.47 6.96
C GLN A 246 -43.53 -33.06 5.84
N LYS A 247 -43.06 -33.03 4.58
CA LYS A 247 -43.76 -33.68 3.45
C LYS A 247 -43.76 -35.20 3.58
N VAL A 248 -42.63 -35.80 3.97
CA VAL A 248 -42.53 -37.25 4.18
C VAL A 248 -43.48 -37.68 5.30
N GLU A 249 -43.46 -37.00 6.45
CA GLU A 249 -44.37 -37.29 7.57
C GLU A 249 -45.86 -37.14 7.17
N GLN A 250 -46.20 -36.12 6.38
CA GLN A 250 -47.57 -35.96 5.87
C GLN A 250 -47.98 -37.09 4.92
N LEU A 251 -47.09 -37.52 4.02
CA LEU A 251 -47.35 -38.63 3.10
C LEU A 251 -47.51 -39.95 3.85
N GLU A 252 -46.67 -40.21 4.85
CA GLU A 252 -46.76 -41.38 5.73
C GLU A 252 -48.09 -41.39 6.50
N ALA A 253 -48.51 -40.25 7.05
CA ALA A 253 -49.79 -40.14 7.74
C ALA A 253 -50.99 -40.38 6.80
N ILE A 254 -50.93 -39.91 5.55
CA ILE A 254 -51.97 -40.16 4.53
C ILE A 254 -51.99 -41.64 4.15
N LEU A 255 -50.84 -42.25 3.90
CA LEU A 255 -50.71 -43.68 3.60
C LEU A 255 -51.26 -44.55 4.73
N GLN A 256 -50.97 -44.19 5.98
CA GLN A 256 -51.47 -44.90 7.15
C GLN A 256 -53.00 -44.85 7.24
N ARG A 257 -53.60 -43.66 7.07
CA ARG A 257 -55.07 -43.52 7.01
C ARG A 257 -55.70 -44.31 5.86
N TYR A 258 -55.04 -44.33 4.71
CA TYR A 258 -55.51 -45.10 3.56
C TYR A 258 -55.53 -46.61 3.85
N ARG A 259 -54.45 -47.15 4.43
CA ARG A 259 -54.37 -48.55 4.85
C ARG A 259 -55.44 -48.93 5.87
N GLU A 260 -55.69 -48.07 6.86
CA GLU A 260 -56.74 -48.28 7.86
C GLU A 260 -58.14 -48.33 7.24
N GLN A 261 -58.39 -47.58 6.17
CA GLN A 261 -59.70 -47.48 5.54
C GLN A 261 -59.95 -48.53 4.44
N TYR A 262 -58.92 -48.95 3.70
CA TYR A 262 -59.06 -49.77 2.49
C TYR A 262 -58.28 -51.10 2.52
N GLY A 263 -57.51 -51.37 3.57
CA GLY A 263 -56.61 -52.52 3.65
C GLY A 263 -55.29 -52.28 2.89
N ASP A 264 -54.42 -53.29 2.88
CA ASP A 264 -53.14 -53.19 2.15
C ASP A 264 -53.37 -53.13 0.64
N LEU A 265 -52.51 -52.36 -0.04
CA LEU A 265 -52.46 -52.33 -1.50
C LEU A 265 -52.09 -53.74 -2.01
N PRO A 266 -52.81 -54.30 -3.01
CA PRO A 266 -52.42 -55.57 -3.61
C PRO A 266 -51.00 -55.46 -4.20
N GLU A 267 -50.18 -56.49 -3.97
CA GLU A 267 -48.82 -56.63 -4.55
C GLU A 267 -48.79 -56.51 -6.09
#